data_AF-A0A535XB76-F1
#
_entry.id   AF-A0A535XB76-F1
#
_cell.length_a   1.000
_cell.length_b   1.000
_cell.length_c   1.000
_cell.angle_alpha   90.00
_cell.angle_beta   90.00
_cell.angle_gamma   90.00
#
_symmetry.space_group_name_H-M   'P 1'
#
loop_
_entity.id
_entity.type
_entity.pdbx_description
1 polymer ?
#
loop_
_entity_poly.entity_id
_entity_poly.type
_entity_poly.pdbx_seq_one_letter_code
_entity_poly.pdbx_strand_id
1 'polypeptide(L)'
;MRFALAVVGGAIVQLVPYLRADTPALLAIAYLLFAALGAGFFAGHRPWLAGALSVLLGAALYGVVSQLGYRTEGGTTLGDFFTAETGLVLGIVPYAFFGALAGIAGGWLRARAVGAAR
;
A
#
# COMPACT_ATOMS: atom_id res chain seq x y z
N MET A 1 11.54 -13.26 -7.15
CA MET A 1 10.12 -13.62 -7.38
C MET A 1 9.25 -13.47 -6.14
N ARG A 2 9.47 -14.23 -5.05
CA ARG A 2 8.64 -14.15 -3.81
C ARG A 2 8.43 -12.74 -3.24
N PHE A 3 9.47 -11.91 -3.23
CA PHE A 3 9.40 -10.52 -2.74
C PHE A 3 8.47 -9.64 -3.58
N ALA A 4 8.67 -9.65 -4.90
CA ALA A 4 7.86 -8.86 -5.83
C ALA A 4 6.39 -9.28 -5.79
N LEU A 5 6.11 -10.59 -5.71
CA LEU A 5 4.74 -11.09 -5.58
C LEU A 5 4.08 -10.66 -4.27
N ALA A 6 4.82 -10.63 -3.16
CA ALA A 6 4.31 -10.14 -1.88
C ALA A 6 3.97 -8.64 -1.94
N VAL A 7 4.83 -7.84 -2.58
CA VAL A 7 4.60 -6.40 -2.79
C VAL A 7 3.37 -6.16 -3.67
N VAL A 8 3.30 -6.84 -4.82
CA VAL A 8 2.18 -6.71 -5.77
C VAL A 8 0.87 -7.20 -5.14
N GLY A 9 0.88 -8.35 -4.46
CA GLY A 9 -0.28 -8.87 -3.76
C GLY A 9 -0.78 -7.89 -2.69
N GLY A 10 0.12 -7.36 -1.85
CA GLY A 10 -0.22 -6.33 -0.86
C GLY A 10 -0.77 -5.05 -1.51
N ALA A 11 -0.21 -4.61 -2.64
CA ALA A 11 -0.69 -3.45 -3.37
C ALA A 11 -2.10 -3.65 -3.94
N ILE A 12 -2.40 -4.83 -4.49
CA ILE A 12 -3.73 -5.15 -5.03
C ILE A 12 -4.78 -5.22 -3.91
N VAL A 13 -4.45 -5.83 -2.76
CA VAL A 13 -5.37 -5.94 -1.62
C VAL A 13 -5.78 -4.57 -1.08
N GLN A 14 -4.90 -3.58 -1.16
CA GLN A 14 -5.21 -2.20 -0.78
C GLN A 14 -6.30 -1.55 -1.66
N LEU A 15 -6.60 -2.10 -2.84
CA LEU A 15 -7.68 -1.61 -3.70
C LEU A 15 -9.08 -1.97 -3.20
N VAL A 16 -9.20 -3.05 -2.41
CA VAL A 16 -10.49 -3.55 -1.89
C VAL A 16 -11.32 -2.47 -1.18
N PRO A 17 -10.79 -1.70 -0.21
CA PRO A 17 -11.55 -0.64 0.44
C PRO A 17 -12.02 0.44 -0.53
N TYR A 18 -11.28 0.71 -1.60
CA TYR A 18 -11.64 1.73 -2.60
C TYR A 18 -12.71 1.29 -3.59
N LEU A 19 -12.99 -0.01 -3.70
CA LEU A 19 -14.11 -0.53 -4.49
C LEU A 19 -15.47 -0.34 -3.77
N ARG A 20 -15.46 0.13 -2.52
CA ARG A 20 -16.66 0.42 -1.73
C ARG A 20 -16.72 1.91 -1.39
N ALA A 21 -17.76 2.59 -1.86
CA ALA A 21 -17.96 4.02 -1.65
C ALA A 21 -18.07 4.41 -0.17
N ASP A 22 -18.61 3.51 0.67
CA ASP A 22 -18.91 3.78 2.08
C ASP A 22 -17.81 3.32 3.06
N THR A 23 -16.59 3.06 2.57
CA THR A 23 -15.52 2.56 3.44
C THR A 23 -15.02 3.68 4.38
N PRO A 24 -15.16 3.53 5.71
CA PRO A 24 -14.66 4.53 6.64
C PRO A 24 -13.12 4.58 6.62
N ALA A 25 -12.55 5.77 6.80
CA ALA A 25 -11.11 6.00 6.73
C ALA A 25 -10.31 5.08 7.67
N LEU A 26 -10.83 4.84 8.88
CA LEU A 26 -10.20 3.93 9.84
C LEU A 26 -10.08 2.49 9.31
N LEU A 27 -11.10 2.01 8.58
CA LEU A 27 -11.09 0.68 7.97
C LEU A 27 -10.11 0.61 6.80
N ALA A 28 -10.01 1.67 5.99
CA ALA A 28 -9.03 1.77 4.92
C ALA A 28 -7.59 1.72 5.46
N ILE A 29 -7.32 2.44 6.55
CA ILE A 29 -6.01 2.41 7.25
C ILE A 29 -5.73 1.00 7.78
N ALA A 30 -6.71 0.36 8.43
CA ALA A 30 -6.56 -1.01 8.90
C ALA A 30 -6.24 -1.98 7.76
N TYR A 31 -6.93 -1.88 6.63
CA TYR A 31 -6.67 -2.67 5.43
C TYR A 31 -5.26 -2.47 4.90
N LEU A 32 -4.81 -1.21 4.82
CA LEU A 32 -3.46 -0.86 4.40
C LEU A 32 -2.40 -1.50 5.30
N LEU A 33 -2.57 -1.41 6.62
CA LEU A 33 -1.63 -2.01 7.57
C LEU A 33 -1.63 -3.53 7.50
N PHE A 34 -2.80 -4.16 7.37
CA PHE A 34 -2.89 -5.62 7.20
C PHE A 34 -2.25 -6.09 5.90
N ALA A 35 -2.45 -5.36 4.80
CA ALA A 35 -1.83 -5.66 3.51
C ALA A 35 -0.31 -5.52 3.57
N ALA A 36 0.20 -4.45 4.19
CA ALA A 36 1.64 -4.23 4.38
C ALA A 36 2.27 -5.28 5.32
N LEU A 37 1.54 -5.70 6.36
CA LEU A 37 1.93 -6.79 7.24
C LEU A 37 2.01 -8.11 6.48
N GLY A 38 1.00 -8.43 5.66
CA GLY A 38 1.02 -9.59 4.77
C GLY A 38 2.19 -9.55 3.79
N ALA A 39 2.46 -8.41 3.17
CA ALA A 39 3.61 -8.23 2.28
C ALA A 39 4.93 -8.50 3.00
N GLY A 40 5.11 -7.98 4.22
CA GLY A 40 6.28 -8.26 5.05
C GLY A 40 6.41 -9.73 5.46
N PHE A 41 5.29 -10.37 5.79
CA PHE A 41 5.23 -11.80 6.10
C PHE A 41 5.69 -12.63 4.90
N PHE A 42 5.10 -12.47 3.72
CA PHE A 42 5.39 -13.32 2.55
C PHE A 42 6.72 -12.98 1.85
N ALA A 43 7.23 -11.75 1.97
CA ALA A 43 8.47 -11.34 1.33
C ALA A 43 9.70 -12.16 1.78
N GLY A 44 9.74 -12.55 3.06
CA GLY A 44 10.77 -13.37 3.66
C GLY A 44 12.18 -12.76 3.77
N HIS A 45 12.47 -11.70 3.02
CA HIS A 45 13.70 -10.88 3.08
C HIS A 45 13.29 -9.40 3.03
N ARG A 46 13.99 -8.53 3.79
CA ARG A 46 13.72 -7.08 3.90
C ARG A 46 12.22 -6.76 4.07
N PRO A 47 11.60 -7.25 5.16
CA PRO A 47 10.15 -7.15 5.36
C PRO A 47 9.65 -5.69 5.46
N TRP A 48 10.48 -4.79 6.00
CA TRP A 48 10.21 -3.35 6.03
C TRP A 48 10.06 -2.76 4.62
N LEU A 49 10.93 -3.16 3.69
CA LEU A 49 10.93 -2.66 2.33
C LEU A 49 9.72 -3.20 1.56
N ALA A 50 9.33 -4.46 1.82
CA ALA A 50 8.13 -5.04 1.22
C ALA A 50 6.87 -4.28 1.64
N GLY A 51 6.72 -3.97 2.94
CA GLY A 51 5.58 -3.20 3.44
C GLY A 51 5.56 -1.75 2.95
N ALA A 52 6.71 -1.08 2.89
CA ALA A 52 6.79 0.27 2.31
C ALA A 52 6.44 0.27 0.82
N LEU A 53 7.05 -0.62 0.03
CA LEU A 53 6.82 -0.71 -1.40
C LEU A 53 5.40 -1.15 -1.74
N SER A 54 4.76 -2.00 -0.93
CA SER A 54 3.36 -2.37 -1.17
C SER A 54 2.44 -1.16 -1.02
N VAL A 55 2.71 -0.27 -0.05
CA VAL A 55 1.93 0.97 0.14
C VAL A 55 2.17 1.95 -1.00
N LEU A 56 3.44 2.17 -1.38
CA LEU A 56 3.77 3.04 -2.51
C LEU A 56 3.12 2.55 -3.81
N LEU A 57 3.20 1.25 -4.10
CA LEU A 57 2.58 0.66 -5.27
C LEU A 57 1.06 0.71 -5.19
N GLY A 58 0.46 0.44 -4.03
CA GLY A 58 -0.99 0.54 -3.83
C GLY A 58 -1.51 1.96 -4.06
N ALA A 59 -0.79 2.96 -3.57
CA ALA A 59 -1.14 4.36 -3.78
C ALA A 59 -0.97 4.80 -5.24
N ALA A 60 0.08 4.32 -5.93
CA ALA A 60 0.25 4.53 -7.36
C ALA A 60 -0.90 3.89 -8.17
N LEU A 61 -1.31 2.67 -7.83
CA LEU A 61 -2.45 2.00 -8.46
C LEU A 61 -3.76 2.76 -8.23
N TYR A 62 -3.98 3.26 -7.02
CA TYR A 62 -5.13 4.12 -6.72
C TYR A 62 -5.12 5.39 -7.57
N GLY A 63 -3.98 6.07 -7.68
CA GLY A 63 -3.82 7.25 -8.54
C GLY A 63 -4.14 6.96 -10.01
N VAL A 64 -3.71 5.81 -10.54
CA VAL A 64 -4.05 5.39 -11.91
C VAL A 64 -5.56 5.15 -12.06
N VAL A 65 -6.18 4.43 -11.12
CA VAL A 65 -7.62 4.14 -11.13
C VAL A 65 -8.45 5.41 -11.01
N SER A 66 -8.09 6.33 -10.12
CA SER A 66 -8.80 7.59 -9.95
C SER A 66 -8.65 8.51 -11.15
N GLN A 67 -7.46 8.59 -11.78
CA GLN A 67 -7.26 9.38 -13.00
C GLN A 67 -7.97 8.81 -14.22
N LEU A 68 -8.12 7.50 -14.32
CA LEU A 68 -8.97 6.88 -15.35
C LEU A 68 -10.44 7.33 -15.21
N GLY A 69 -10.91 7.54 -13.98
CA GLY A 69 -12.25 8.11 -13.71
C GLY A 69 -12.32 9.64 -13.86
N TYR A 70 -11.22 10.36 -13.65
CA TYR A 70 -11.16 11.83 -13.75
C TYR A 70 -11.08 12.34 -15.20
N ARG A 71 -10.49 11.57 -16.12
CA ARG A 71 -10.37 11.95 -17.54
C ARG A 71 -11.71 12.14 -18.27
N THR A 72 -12.81 11.70 -17.66
CA THR A 72 -14.17 11.91 -18.19
C THR A 72 -14.77 13.28 -17.89
N GLU A 73 -14.19 14.09 -16.98
CA GLU A 73 -14.75 15.37 -16.56
C GLU A 73 -13.69 16.50 -16.56
N GLY A 74 -13.48 17.12 -17.72
CA GLY A 74 -13.07 18.53 -17.88
C GLY A 74 -11.75 19.06 -17.28
N GLY A 75 -10.82 19.43 -18.17
CA GLY A 75 -9.97 20.63 -18.03
C GLY A 75 -9.03 20.72 -16.81
N THR A 76 -8.04 19.84 -16.70
CA THR A 76 -6.98 19.92 -15.67
C THR A 76 -5.72 20.62 -16.21
N THR A 77 -5.24 21.63 -15.48
CA THR A 77 -3.99 22.36 -15.81
C THR A 77 -2.75 21.63 -15.26
N LEU A 78 -1.58 21.79 -15.90
CA LEU A 78 -0.31 21.17 -15.44
C LEU A 78 0.06 21.53 -13.99
N GLY A 79 -0.31 22.73 -13.52
CA GLY A 79 -0.12 23.15 -12.13
C GLY A 79 -0.97 22.37 -11.11
N ASP A 80 -2.18 21.95 -11.50
CA ASP A 80 -3.04 21.12 -10.65
C ASP A 80 -2.46 19.71 -10.50
N PHE A 81 -1.82 19.21 -11.55
CA PHE A 81 -1.10 17.94 -11.53
C PHE A 81 0.07 17.95 -10.54
N PHE A 82 0.96 18.97 -10.60
CA PHE A 82 2.12 19.04 -9.71
C PHE A 82 1.74 19.30 -8.24
N THR A 83 0.68 20.08 -8.01
CA THR A 83 0.17 20.33 -6.65
C THR A 83 -0.50 19.08 -6.07
N ALA A 84 -1.25 18.35 -6.90
CA ALA A 84 -1.80 17.04 -6.54
C ALA A 84 -0.70 16.00 -6.29
N GLU A 85 0.38 15.98 -7.08
CA GLU A 85 1.53 15.10 -6.89
C GLU A 85 2.27 15.38 -5.58
N THR A 86 2.53 16.64 -5.26
CA THR A 86 3.22 17.02 -4.01
C THR A 86 2.35 16.70 -2.79
N GLY A 87 1.04 16.93 -2.88
CA GLY A 87 0.07 16.50 -1.87
C GLY A 87 -0.01 14.98 -1.72
N LEU A 88 0.10 14.24 -2.82
CA LEU A 88 0.19 12.78 -2.82
C LEU A 88 1.43 12.29 -2.12
N VAL A 89 2.61 12.87 -2.38
CA VAL A 89 3.86 12.48 -1.70
C VAL A 89 3.76 12.76 -0.19
N LEU A 90 3.33 13.95 0.21
CA LEU A 90 3.17 14.28 1.63
C LEU A 90 2.08 13.45 2.32
N GLY A 91 1.03 13.07 1.58
CA GLY A 91 -0.03 12.20 2.05
C GLY A 91 0.42 10.74 2.20
N ILE A 92 1.21 10.22 1.25
CA ILE A 92 1.61 8.80 1.19
C ILE A 92 2.78 8.49 2.11
N VAL A 93 3.74 9.40 2.28
CA VAL A 93 4.96 9.15 3.06
C VAL A 93 4.67 8.62 4.48
N PRO A 94 3.74 9.21 5.26
CA PRO A 94 3.35 8.66 6.56
C PRO A 94 2.84 7.23 6.47
N TYR A 95 2.00 6.92 5.47
CA TYR A 95 1.48 5.56 5.28
C TYR A 95 2.55 4.58 4.81
N ALA A 96 3.52 5.01 4.01
CA ALA A 96 4.66 4.18 3.61
C ALA A 96 5.55 3.84 4.82
N PHE A 97 5.73 4.80 5.74
CA PHE A 97 6.41 4.56 7.01
C PHE A 97 5.65 3.55 7.89
N PHE A 98 4.34 3.74 8.08
CA PHE A 98 3.53 2.75 8.81
C PHE A 98 3.47 1.39 8.12
N GLY A 99 3.46 1.38 6.78
CA GLY A 99 3.59 0.17 5.98
C GLY A 99 4.92 -0.54 6.21
N ALA A 100 6.02 0.19 6.35
CA ALA A 100 7.31 -0.38 6.71
C ALA A 100 7.28 -1.04 8.10
N LEU A 101 6.69 -0.36 9.10
CA LEU A 101 6.52 -0.91 10.45
C LEU A 101 5.64 -2.17 10.46
N ALA A 102 4.51 -2.13 9.74
CA ALA A 102 3.63 -3.29 9.57
C ALA A 102 4.37 -4.44 8.87
N GLY A 103 5.17 -4.12 7.86
CA GLY A 103 6.04 -5.06 7.18
C GLY A 103 7.01 -5.75 8.14
N ILE A 104 7.72 -4.99 8.99
CA ILE A 104 8.60 -5.54 10.05
C ILE A 104 7.83 -6.51 10.94
N ALA A 105 6.65 -6.12 11.41
CA ALA A 105 5.80 -6.98 12.25
C ALA A 105 5.42 -8.28 11.53
N GLY A 106 5.07 -8.23 10.24
CA GLY A 106 4.79 -9.40 9.43
C GLY A 106 6.00 -10.33 9.27
N GLY A 107 7.18 -9.76 9.02
CA GLY A 107 8.43 -10.53 8.96
C GLY A 107 8.77 -11.20 10.29
N TRP A 108 8.55 -10.51 11.41
CA TRP A 108 8.73 -11.05 12.76
C TRP A 108 7.75 -12.19 13.06
N LEU A 109 6.47 -12.02 12.70
CA LEU A 109 5.45 -13.07 12.81
C LEU A 109 5.84 -14.31 12.01
N ARG A 110 6.34 -14.15 10.78
CA ARG A 110 6.83 -15.27 9.98
C ARG A 110 7.99 -15.99 10.65
N ALA A 111 8.95 -15.25 11.21
CA ALA A 111 10.09 -15.86 11.90
C ALA A 111 9.64 -16.69 13.11
N ARG A 112 8.63 -16.23 13.86
CA ARG A 112 8.02 -16.98 14.96
C ARG A 112 7.23 -18.20 14.46
N ALA A 113 6.39 -18.05 13.44
CA ALA A 113 5.57 -19.13 12.91
C ALA A 113 6.42 -20.27 12.30
N VAL A 114 7.45 -19.92 11.53
CA VAL A 114 8.36 -20.91 10.93
C VAL A 114 9.32 -21.49 11.97
N GLY A 115 9.72 -20.70 12.96
CA GLY A 115 10.56 -21.16 14.08
C GLY A 115 9.85 -22.10 15.04
N ALA A 116 8.54 -21.91 15.26
CA ALA A 116 7.71 -22.80 16.08
C ALA A 116 7.32 -24.11 15.37
N ALA A 117 7.52 -24.20 14.05
CA ALA A 117 7.23 -25.38 13.24
C ALA A 117 8.46 -26.29 13.06
N ARG A 118 9.59 -25.99 13.72
CA ARG A 118 10.79 -26.82 13.80
C ARG A 118 10.93 -27.39 15.20
#